data_AF-A0A1E5KUV2-F1
#
_entry.id   AF-A0A1E5KUV2-F1
#
_cell.length_a   1.000
_cell.length_b   1.000
_cell.length_c   1.000
_cell.angle_alpha   90.00
_cell.angle_beta   90.00
_cell.angle_gamma   90.00
#
_symmetry.space_group_name_H-M   'P 1'
#
loop_
_entity.id
_entity.type
_entity.pdbx_description
1 polymer ?
#
loop_
_entity_poly.entity_id
_entity_poly.type
_entity_poly.pdbx_seq_one_letter_code
_entity_poly.pdbx_strand_id
1 'polypeptide(L)'
;MSGKIKFDEGKHAQLVTTLNDVSNSFSEVMTALKNAKATVDSDFKGTAADALKTALQGKIDQLKKEKESWYTVIRNANQIQTALVDADMDSKKIIQGPSLPPNKTGTQPSKNNNPFVSGPTLPKSGSGSAQKNPLGTNSWF
;
A
#
# COMPACT_ATOMS: atom_id res chain seq x y z
N MET A 1 -15.28 9.27 20.76
CA MET A 1 -14.42 8.07 20.87
C MET A 1 -13.23 8.25 19.94
N SER A 2 -12.03 8.54 20.47
CA SER A 2 -10.83 8.73 19.66
C SER A 2 -10.19 7.37 19.36
N GLY A 3 -10.64 6.72 18.28
CA GLY A 3 -10.02 5.51 17.73
C GLY A 3 -8.69 5.87 17.08
N LYS A 4 -7.65 6.12 17.88
CA LYS A 4 -6.29 6.28 17.35
C LYS A 4 -5.81 4.92 16.88
N ILE A 5 -5.48 4.81 15.60
CA ILE A 5 -4.76 3.66 15.06
C ILE A 5 -3.39 3.64 15.74
N LYS A 6 -3.16 2.65 16.61
CA LYS A 6 -1.84 2.43 17.22
C LYS A 6 -1.06 1.46 16.34
N PHE A 7 -0.41 2.00 15.31
CA PHE A 7 0.56 1.22 14.54
C PHE A 7 1.78 0.93 15.42
N ASP A 8 2.23 -0.33 15.44
CA ASP A 8 3.39 -0.80 16.18
C ASP A 8 4.38 -1.38 15.18
N GLU A 9 5.40 -0.60 14.85
CA GLU A 9 6.46 -0.96 13.90
C GLU A 9 7.19 -2.25 14.31
N GLY A 10 7.39 -2.46 15.61
CA GLY A 10 8.07 -3.66 16.13
C GLY A 10 7.25 -4.93 15.87
N LYS A 11 5.94 -4.88 16.12
CA LYS A 11 5.05 -6.00 15.83
C LYS A 11 4.91 -6.26 14.32
N HIS A 12 4.91 -5.20 13.51
CA HIS A 12 4.90 -5.36 12.06
C HIS A 12 6.19 -6.03 11.55
N ALA A 13 7.36 -5.60 12.06
CA ALA A 13 8.63 -6.23 11.73
C ALA A 13 8.64 -7.72 12.10
N GLN A 14 8.14 -8.10 13.28
CA GLN A 14 8.00 -9.50 13.70
C GLN A 14 7.10 -10.31 12.76
N LEU A 15 5.98 -9.73 12.32
CA LEU A 15 5.09 -10.34 11.35
C LEU A 15 5.83 -10.59 10.03
N VAL A 16 6.51 -9.58 9.49
CA VAL A 16 7.26 -9.70 8.22
C VAL A 16 8.37 -10.74 8.33
N THR A 17 9.11 -10.79 9.44
CA THR A 17 10.09 -11.84 9.71
C THR A 17 9.45 -13.22 9.66
N THR A 18 8.34 -13.42 10.37
CA THR A 18 7.62 -14.71 10.39
C THR A 18 7.16 -15.11 8.99
N LEU A 19 6.63 -14.16 8.21
CA LEU A 19 6.21 -14.42 6.83
C LEU A 19 7.40 -14.80 5.93
N ASN A 20 8.55 -14.16 6.11
CA ASN A 20 9.78 -14.50 5.38
C ASN A 20 10.30 -15.88 5.78
N ASP A 21 10.26 -16.26 7.05
CA ASP A 21 10.69 -17.58 7.52
C ASP A 21 9.85 -18.71 6.90
N VAL A 22 8.54 -18.49 6.77
CA VAL A 22 7.65 -19.41 6.03
C VAL A 22 8.03 -19.47 4.54
N SER A 23 8.34 -18.33 3.90
CA SER A 23 8.81 -18.29 2.50
C SER A 23 10.11 -19.07 2.30
N ASN A 24 11.03 -18.96 3.26
CA ASN A 24 12.30 -19.68 3.25
C ASN A 24 12.10 -21.18 3.43
N SER A 25 11.19 -21.59 4.31
CA SER A 25 10.83 -23.00 4.53
C SER A 25 10.35 -23.69 3.24
N PHE A 26 9.57 -23.00 2.39
CA PHE A 26 9.22 -23.53 1.05
C PHE A 26 10.47 -23.84 0.21
N SER A 27 11.47 -22.96 0.25
CA SER A 27 12.71 -23.13 -0.52
C SER A 27 13.53 -24.33 -0.04
N GLU A 28 13.57 -24.54 1.26
CA GLU A 28 14.24 -25.68 1.89
C GLU A 28 13.57 -26.99 1.50
N VAL A 29 12.24 -27.08 1.64
CA VAL A 29 11.47 -28.29 1.25
C VAL A 29 11.63 -28.56 -0.25
N MET A 30 11.54 -27.53 -1.10
CA MET A 30 11.77 -27.69 -2.54
C MET A 30 13.17 -28.23 -2.84
N THR A 31 14.19 -27.79 -2.09
CA THR A 31 15.58 -28.27 -2.26
C THR A 31 15.69 -29.73 -1.85
N ALA A 32 15.11 -30.12 -0.71
CA ALA A 32 15.08 -31.51 -0.27
C ALA A 32 14.38 -32.43 -1.30
N LEU A 33 13.26 -31.99 -1.87
CA LEU A 33 12.55 -32.73 -2.91
C LEU A 33 13.34 -32.85 -4.21
N LYS A 34 14.06 -31.80 -4.62
CA LYS A 34 14.95 -31.85 -5.79
C LYS A 34 16.07 -32.86 -5.59
N ASN A 35 16.66 -32.90 -4.40
CA ASN A 35 17.70 -33.88 -4.05
C ASN A 35 17.13 -35.30 -4.07
N ALA A 36 15.96 -35.52 -3.47
CA ALA A 36 15.28 -36.82 -3.53
C ALA A 36 14.99 -37.25 -4.98
N LYS A 37 14.51 -36.33 -5.82
CA LYS A 37 14.29 -36.61 -7.25
C LYS A 37 15.59 -37.01 -7.96
N ALA A 38 16.69 -36.33 -7.67
CA ALA A 38 18.00 -36.64 -8.25
C ALA A 38 18.47 -38.05 -7.85
N THR A 39 18.32 -38.43 -6.58
CA THR A 39 18.59 -39.80 -6.10
C THR A 39 17.72 -40.83 -6.79
N VAL A 40 16.42 -40.55 -6.99
CA VAL A 40 15.54 -41.46 -7.73
C VAL A 40 15.99 -41.62 -9.18
N ASP A 41 16.45 -40.54 -9.84
CA ASP A 41 16.96 -40.59 -11.21
C ASP A 41 18.26 -41.40 -11.33
N SER A 42 19.17 -41.29 -10.35
CA SER A 42 20.46 -41.98 -10.38
C SER A 42 20.34 -43.46 -10.02
N ASP A 43 19.60 -43.78 -8.96
CA ASP A 43 19.73 -45.07 -8.27
C ASP A 43 18.60 -46.05 -8.64
N PHE A 44 17.51 -45.56 -9.22
CA PHE A 44 16.31 -46.36 -9.51
C PHE A 44 15.93 -46.28 -10.99
N LYS A 45 15.43 -47.38 -11.53
CA LYS A 45 14.97 -47.50 -12.92
C LYS A 45 13.63 -48.23 -13.00
N GLY A 46 12.93 -48.03 -14.11
CA GLY A 46 11.64 -48.65 -14.40
C GLY A 46 10.44 -47.79 -13.99
N THR A 47 9.25 -48.27 -14.34
CA THR A 47 8.00 -47.51 -14.30
C THR A 47 7.68 -46.92 -12.93
N ALA A 48 7.98 -47.65 -11.84
CA ALA A 48 7.76 -47.17 -10.48
C ALA A 48 8.66 -45.96 -10.13
N ALA A 49 9.92 -45.97 -10.58
CA ALA A 49 10.84 -44.85 -10.40
C ALA A 49 10.38 -43.62 -11.20
N ASP A 50 9.90 -43.82 -12.43
CA ASP A 50 9.36 -42.74 -13.27
C ASP A 50 8.10 -42.11 -12.67
N ALA A 51 7.20 -42.94 -12.12
CA ALA A 51 6.02 -42.46 -11.40
C ALA A 51 6.41 -41.62 -10.17
N LEU A 52 7.39 -42.09 -9.38
CA LEU A 52 7.88 -41.35 -8.22
C LEU A 52 8.51 -40.01 -8.62
N LYS A 53 9.33 -39.97 -9.67
CA LYS A 53 9.92 -38.72 -10.19
C LYS A 53 8.86 -37.73 -10.62
N THR A 54 7.81 -38.20 -11.30
CA THR A 54 6.70 -37.37 -11.74
C THR A 54 5.94 -36.79 -10.54
N ALA A 55 5.68 -37.61 -9.52
CA ALA A 55 5.04 -37.15 -8.28
C ALA A 55 5.90 -36.12 -7.54
N LEU A 56 7.21 -36.34 -7.43
CA LEU A 56 8.16 -35.39 -6.82
C LEU A 56 8.19 -34.08 -7.59
N GLN A 57 8.24 -34.12 -8.93
CA GLN A 57 8.19 -32.92 -9.76
C GLN A 57 6.88 -32.15 -9.55
N GLY A 58 5.74 -32.84 -9.53
CA GLY A 58 4.44 -32.22 -9.26
C GLY A 58 4.39 -31.52 -7.89
N LYS A 59 5.00 -32.09 -6.86
CA LYS A 59 5.11 -31.45 -5.54
C LYS A 59 6.03 -30.23 -5.55
N ILE A 60 7.16 -30.28 -6.26
CA ILE A 60 8.05 -29.13 -6.43
C ILE A 60 7.30 -27.98 -7.12
N ASP A 61 6.53 -28.28 -8.16
CA ASP A 61 5.77 -27.27 -8.91
C ASP A 61 4.63 -26.67 -8.08
N GLN A 62 3.97 -27.48 -7.24
CA GLN A 62 2.95 -27.01 -6.29
C GLN A 62 3.57 -26.04 -5.28
N LEU A 63 4.67 -26.42 -4.62
CA LEU A 63 5.35 -25.58 -3.63
C LEU A 63 5.87 -24.28 -4.24
N LYS A 64 6.31 -24.30 -5.51
CA LYS A 64 6.71 -23.09 -6.23
C LYS A 64 5.54 -22.08 -6.34
N LYS A 65 4.35 -22.54 -6.71
CA LYS A 65 3.14 -21.70 -6.81
C LYS A 65 2.69 -21.17 -5.45
N GLU A 66 2.77 -22.00 -4.42
CA GLU A 66 2.45 -21.61 -3.04
C GLU A 66 3.43 -20.52 -2.56
N LYS A 67 4.73 -20.67 -2.83
CA LYS A 67 5.75 -19.67 -2.52
C LYS A 67 5.51 -18.34 -3.25
N GLU A 68 5.16 -18.38 -4.53
CA GLU A 68 4.80 -17.18 -5.31
C GLU A 68 3.57 -16.46 -4.71
N SER A 69 2.56 -17.23 -4.29
CA SER A 69 1.39 -16.70 -3.60
C SER A 69 1.76 -16.09 -2.24
N TRP A 70 2.70 -16.69 -1.53
CA TRP A 70 3.20 -16.19 -0.24
C TRP A 70 3.94 -14.85 -0.37
N TYR A 71 4.65 -14.61 -1.49
CA TYR A 71 5.23 -13.30 -1.76
C TYR A 71 4.16 -12.20 -1.89
N THR A 72 2.97 -12.54 -2.38
CA THR A 72 1.83 -11.60 -2.39
C THR A 72 1.37 -11.29 -0.96
N VAL A 73 1.32 -12.27 -0.06
CA VAL A 73 0.99 -12.05 1.36
C VAL A 73 1.97 -11.08 2.02
N ILE A 74 3.28 -11.27 1.82
CA ILE A 74 4.32 -10.38 2.33
C ILE A 74 4.15 -8.96 1.78
N ARG A 75 3.90 -8.84 0.46
CA ARG A 75 3.67 -7.54 -0.18
C ARG A 75 2.46 -6.82 0.42
N ASN A 76 1.34 -7.53 0.59
CA ASN A 76 0.12 -6.97 1.15
C ASN A 76 0.33 -6.52 2.60
N ALA A 77 1.09 -7.27 3.40
CA ALA A 77 1.44 -6.87 4.77
C ALA A 77 2.16 -5.51 4.77
N ASN A 78 3.17 -5.34 3.92
CA ASN A 78 3.91 -4.07 3.81
C ASN A 78 3.01 -2.91 3.33
N GLN A 79 2.11 -3.17 2.38
CA GLN A 79 1.15 -2.14 1.93
C GLN A 79 0.19 -1.70 3.05
N ILE A 80 -0.24 -2.63 3.90
CA ILE A 80 -1.05 -2.32 5.09
C ILE A 80 -0.24 -1.45 6.06
N GLN A 81 1.05 -1.74 6.29
CA GLN A 81 1.91 -0.86 7.08
C GLN A 81 1.91 0.57 6.52
N THR A 82 2.16 0.73 5.21
CA THR A 82 2.18 2.04 4.57
C THR A 82 0.86 2.79 4.76
N ALA A 83 -0.28 2.12 4.50
CA ALA A 83 -1.60 2.72 4.64
C ALA A 83 -1.89 3.16 6.09
N LEU A 84 -1.45 2.39 7.08
CA LEU A 84 -1.64 2.73 8.50
C LEU A 84 -0.79 3.94 8.92
N VAL A 85 0.45 4.02 8.44
CA VAL A 85 1.36 5.16 8.69
C VAL A 85 0.80 6.43 8.04
N ASP A 86 0.38 6.35 6.79
CA ASP A 86 -0.20 7.48 6.04
C ASP A 86 -1.49 7.99 6.72
N ALA A 87 -2.37 7.08 7.14
CA ALA A 87 -3.60 7.43 7.84
C ALA A 87 -3.34 8.13 9.20
N ASP A 88 -2.31 7.72 9.94
CA ASP A 88 -1.91 8.39 11.18
C ASP A 88 -1.34 9.81 10.90
N MET A 89 -0.52 9.95 9.86
CA MET A 89 0.00 11.24 9.43
C MET A 89 -1.10 12.21 9.00
N ASP A 90 -2.07 11.76 8.21
CA ASP A 90 -3.17 12.60 7.76
C ASP A 90 -4.11 12.99 8.90
N SER A 91 -4.36 12.06 9.83
CA SER A 91 -5.12 12.35 11.05
C SER A 91 -4.45 13.43 11.90
N LYS A 92 -3.11 13.42 12.02
CA LYS A 92 -2.35 14.46 12.72
C LYS A 92 -2.51 15.85 12.08
N LYS A 93 -2.50 15.94 10.75
CA LYS A 93 -2.69 17.22 10.03
C LYS A 93 -4.07 17.83 10.30
N ILE A 94 -5.12 17.01 10.34
CA ILE A 94 -6.50 17.47 10.56
C ILE A 94 -6.70 17.94 12.00
N ILE A 95 -6.12 17.26 12.99
CA ILE A 95 -6.27 17.62 14.40
C ILE A 95 -5.46 18.88 14.77
N GLN A 96 -4.36 19.17 14.08
CA GLN A 96 -3.54 20.35 14.36
C GLN A 96 -4.11 21.65 13.80
N GLY A 97 -5.01 21.62 12.80
CA GLY A 97 -5.64 22.79 12.18
C GLY A 97 -4.64 23.78 11.53
N PRO A 98 -5.07 24.64 10.59
CA PRO A 98 -4.25 25.79 10.20
C PRO A 98 -4.07 26.67 11.44
N SER A 99 -2.82 26.98 11.81
CA SER A 99 -2.51 27.93 12.86
C SER A 99 -3.29 29.23 12.61
N LEU A 100 -4.29 29.53 13.45
CA LEU A 100 -4.93 30.84 13.43
C LEU A 100 -3.83 31.90 13.65
N PRO A 101 -3.70 32.92 12.78
CA PRO A 101 -2.73 33.98 13.03
C PRO A 101 -3.06 34.69 14.36
N PRO A 102 -2.05 35.18 15.09
CA PRO A 102 -2.25 35.78 16.39
C PRO A 102 -3.22 36.97 16.29
N ASN A 103 -4.28 36.91 17.10
CA ASN A 103 -5.24 37.99 17.29
C ASN A 103 -4.51 39.22 17.86
N LYS A 104 -4.24 40.21 17.01
CA LYS A 104 -3.84 41.55 17.47
C LYS A 104 -5.08 42.27 17.98
N THR A 105 -5.38 42.12 19.27
CA THR A 105 -6.20 43.07 20.01
C THR A 105 -5.41 44.38 20.14
N GLY A 106 -5.63 45.29 19.19
CA GLY A 106 -5.09 46.65 19.20
C GLY A 106 -6.21 47.64 18.89
N THR A 107 -6.61 48.38 19.92
CA THR A 107 -7.57 49.49 19.95
C THR A 107 -7.60 50.38 18.71
N GLN A 108 -8.79 50.54 18.12
CA GLN A 108 -9.11 51.61 17.17
C GLN A 108 -9.57 52.86 17.93
N PRO A 109 -9.05 54.05 17.62
CA PRO A 109 -9.83 55.28 17.74
C PRO A 109 -10.29 55.75 16.36
N SER A 110 -11.61 55.96 16.30
CA SER A 110 -12.35 56.70 15.28
C SER A 110 -11.65 58.00 14.85
N LYS A 111 -11.63 58.27 13.54
CA LYS A 111 -12.04 59.58 13.00
C LYS A 111 -12.44 59.50 11.52
N ASN A 112 -13.68 59.89 11.32
CA ASN A 112 -14.41 60.18 10.09
C ASN A 112 -13.69 61.24 9.23
N ASN A 113 -13.76 61.11 7.90
CA ASN A 113 -14.26 62.15 6.98
C ASN A 113 -14.08 61.71 5.51
N ASN A 114 -15.20 61.37 4.87
CA ASN A 114 -15.37 61.43 3.41
C ASN A 114 -15.72 62.89 3.03
N PRO A 115 -15.58 63.38 1.76
CA PRO A 115 -16.39 62.86 0.64
C PRO A 115 -15.76 63.01 -0.78
N PHE A 116 -16.56 62.68 -1.81
CA PHE A 116 -16.39 62.94 -3.28
C PHE A 116 -15.52 61.89 -4.03
N VAL A 117 -15.87 61.19 -5.15
CA VAL A 117 -16.85 61.39 -6.24
C VAL A 117 -17.08 60.07 -7.04
N SER A 118 -18.35 59.79 -7.38
CA SER A 118 -18.95 59.16 -8.59
C SER A 118 -18.41 57.90 -9.29
N GLY A 119 -19.32 56.94 -9.51
CA GLY A 119 -19.58 56.37 -10.86
C GLY A 119 -19.59 54.82 -10.97
N PRO A 120 -20.47 54.18 -11.79
CA PRO A 120 -21.01 52.86 -11.45
C PRO A 120 -20.68 51.69 -12.40
N THR A 121 -20.99 50.49 -11.89
CA THR A 121 -21.48 49.24 -12.55
C THR A 121 -20.54 48.15 -13.12
N LEU A 122 -20.74 46.94 -12.54
CA LEU A 122 -20.82 45.56 -13.09
C LEU A 122 -19.67 44.95 -13.93
N PRO A 123 -19.41 43.64 -13.73
CA PRO A 123 -19.17 42.76 -14.88
C PRO A 123 -20.20 41.62 -15.00
N LYS A 124 -20.69 41.44 -16.23
CA LYS A 124 -21.43 40.26 -16.72
C LYS A 124 -20.48 39.08 -16.97
N SER A 125 -21.00 37.89 -16.67
CA SER A 125 -20.85 36.61 -17.36
C SER A 125 -19.98 36.54 -18.63
N GLY A 126 -19.08 35.55 -18.69
CA GLY A 126 -19.01 34.64 -19.84
C GLY A 126 -17.63 34.24 -20.40
N SER A 127 -17.37 32.92 -20.34
CA SER A 127 -16.89 32.05 -21.44
C SER A 127 -15.39 31.79 -21.70
N GLY A 128 -15.08 30.50 -21.87
CA GLY A 128 -13.92 29.92 -22.59
C GLY A 128 -12.71 29.62 -21.70
N SER A 129 -12.14 28.42 -21.60
CA SER A 129 -11.99 27.40 -22.64
C SER A 129 -11.87 26.00 -22.02
N ALA A 130 -12.67 25.07 -22.52
CA ALA A 130 -12.49 23.65 -22.32
C ALA A 130 -11.27 23.15 -23.10
N GLN A 131 -10.41 22.37 -22.46
CA GLN A 131 -9.53 21.44 -23.16
C GLN A 131 -9.91 20.02 -22.74
N LYS A 132 -10.65 19.34 -23.63
CA LYS A 132 -10.74 17.88 -23.71
C LYS A 132 -9.31 17.34 -23.96
N ASN A 133 -8.89 16.15 -23.55
CA ASN A 133 -9.51 14.84 -23.81
C ASN A 133 -8.66 13.72 -23.09
N PRO A 134 -8.87 12.41 -23.33
CA PRO A 134 -9.41 11.44 -22.38
C PRO A 134 -8.41 10.32 -22.01
N LEU A 135 -8.82 9.38 -21.15
CA LEU A 135 -8.32 8.01 -20.87
C LEU A 135 -8.65 7.78 -19.38
N GLY A 136 -9.26 6.71 -18.91
CA GLY A 136 -9.64 5.40 -19.41
C GLY A 136 -10.16 4.68 -18.17
N THR A 137 -11.16 3.84 -18.35
CA THR A 137 -11.98 3.18 -17.32
C THR A 137 -11.18 2.43 -16.24
N ASN A 138 -11.48 2.71 -14.95
CA ASN A 138 -11.16 1.79 -13.85
C ASN A 138 -12.39 0.92 -13.57
N SER A 139 -12.37 -0.34 -14.02
CA SER A 139 -13.30 -1.37 -13.59
C SER A 139 -12.60 -2.21 -12.52
N TRP A 140 -13.13 -2.18 -11.30
CA TRP A 140 -12.80 -3.11 -10.23
C TRP A 140 -13.96 -4.10 -10.13
N PHE A 141 -13.83 -5.25 -10.78
CA PHE A 141 -14.43 -6.55 -10.43
C PHE A 141 -13.75 -7.63 -11.26
#